data_AF-A0A2V6MVR9-F1
#
_entry.id   AF-A0A2V6MVR9-F1
#
_cell.length_a   1.000
_cell.length_b   1.000
_cell.length_c   1.000
_cell.angle_alpha   90.00
_cell.angle_beta   90.00
_cell.angle_gamma   90.00
#
_symmetry.space_group_name_H-M   'P 1'
#
loop_
_entity.id
_entity.type
_entity.pdbx_description
1 polymer ?
#
loop_
_entity_poly.entity_id
_entity_poly.type
_entity_poly.pdbx_seq_one_letter_code
_entity_poly.pdbx_strand_id
1 'polypeptide(L)'
;MSERSQIVPAPEGEYFETSRFSGLSLLLAGGAVVGLLLCLIGAVTSPVQFSFSWLFGFFYFFTLCCGCLFWTIVHHATDAEWSVVVRRQLENIALLLCALFIFVIPILVLRHHLFEWMNIAPGQNATLDSKRQYLNWPFFLFRAFL
;
A
#
# COMPACT_ATOMS: atom_id res chain seq x y z
N MET A 1 10.92 -12.42 63.79
CA MET A 1 11.07 -13.41 62.71
C MET A 1 10.96 -12.64 61.41
N SER A 2 12.11 -12.33 60.79
CA SER A 2 12.21 -11.52 59.56
C SER A 2 11.93 -12.44 58.38
N GLU A 3 10.69 -12.44 57.89
CA GLU A 3 10.40 -13.07 56.60
C GLU A 3 11.19 -12.33 55.52
N ARG A 4 12.05 -13.09 54.84
CA ARG A 4 12.89 -12.59 53.75
C ARG A 4 11.96 -11.97 52.71
N SER A 5 12.15 -10.67 52.46
CA SER A 5 11.79 -10.02 51.21
C SER A 5 12.52 -10.76 50.09
N GLN A 6 11.88 -11.79 49.54
CA GLN A 6 12.29 -12.41 48.28
C GLN A 6 12.05 -11.34 47.22
N ILE A 7 13.04 -10.48 47.01
CA ILE A 7 13.09 -9.57 45.87
C ILE A 7 13.24 -10.51 44.67
N VAL A 8 12.11 -10.90 44.08
CA VAL A 8 12.12 -11.60 42.80
C VAL A 8 12.77 -10.62 41.83
N PRO A 9 13.93 -10.95 41.24
CA PRO A 9 14.54 -10.09 40.24
C PRO A 9 13.50 -9.90 39.12
N ALA A 10 13.37 -8.65 38.64
CA ALA A 10 12.49 -8.37 37.52
C ALA A 10 12.79 -9.37 36.39
N PRO A 11 11.77 -10.02 35.79
CA PRO A 11 12.00 -10.97 34.71
C PRO A 11 12.83 -10.27 33.63
N GLU A 12 13.89 -10.95 33.19
CA GLU A 12 14.70 -10.44 32.08
C GLU A 12 13.78 -10.23 30.87
N GLY A 13 13.87 -9.06 30.25
CA GLY A 13 13.04 -8.77 29.08
C GLY A 13 13.33 -9.77 27.97
N GLU A 14 12.31 -10.46 27.46
CA GLU A 14 12.48 -11.32 26.29
C GLU A 14 12.88 -10.46 25.10
N TYR A 15 14.11 -10.63 24.62
CA TYR A 15 14.60 -9.95 23.43
C TYR A 15 14.13 -10.69 22.17
N PHE A 16 13.67 -9.92 21.19
CA PHE A 16 13.32 -10.47 19.89
C PHE A 16 14.58 -10.88 19.13
N GLU A 17 14.81 -12.18 18.94
CA GLU A 17 15.93 -12.70 18.16
C GLU A 17 15.75 -12.44 16.65
N THR A 18 16.28 -11.31 16.17
CA THR A 18 16.15 -10.91 14.76
C THR A 18 16.83 -11.90 13.79
N SER A 19 17.89 -12.58 14.24
CA SER A 19 18.65 -13.55 13.45
C SER A 19 17.80 -14.73 12.95
N ARG A 20 16.75 -15.12 13.71
CA ARG A 20 15.85 -16.22 13.37
C ARG A 20 15.09 -15.99 12.06
N PHE A 21 14.79 -14.73 11.73
CA PHE A 21 14.01 -14.37 10.53
C PHE A 21 14.85 -13.77 9.40
N SER A 22 16.17 -13.63 9.60
CA SER A 22 17.07 -13.02 8.61
C SER A 22 17.04 -13.74 7.26
N GLY A 23 16.98 -15.07 7.26
CA GLY A 23 16.92 -15.86 6.04
C GLY A 23 15.64 -15.61 5.24
N LEU A 24 14.48 -15.62 5.90
CA LEU A 24 13.19 -15.35 5.27
C LEU A 24 13.12 -13.90 4.75
N SER A 25 13.57 -12.94 5.57
CA SER A 25 13.61 -11.53 5.16
C SER A 25 14.46 -11.32 3.91
N LEU A 26 15.62 -11.99 3.84
CA LEU A 26 16.50 -11.91 2.67
C LEU A 26 15.84 -12.50 1.42
N LEU A 27 15.16 -13.65 1.56
CA LEU A 27 14.44 -14.27 0.44
C LEU A 27 13.31 -13.39 -0.08
N LEU A 28 12.51 -12.80 0.82
CA LEU A 28 11.42 -11.90 0.44
C LEU A 28 11.94 -10.62 -0.22
N ALA A 29 13.01 -10.03 0.33
CA ALA A 29 13.65 -8.86 -0.25
C ALA A 29 14.24 -9.16 -1.63
N GLY A 30 14.95 -10.30 -1.77
CA GLY A 30 15.49 -10.75 -3.05
C GLY A 30 14.39 -10.98 -4.10
N GLY A 31 13.30 -11.65 -3.70
CA GLY A 31 12.13 -11.86 -4.57
C GLY A 31 11.48 -10.55 -5.01
N ALA A 32 11.35 -9.57 -4.10
CA ALA A 32 10.84 -8.25 -4.42
C ALA A 32 11.73 -7.51 -5.44
N VAL A 33 13.06 -7.56 -5.27
CA VAL A 33 14.01 -6.95 -6.22
C VAL A 33 13.89 -7.60 -7.59
N VAL A 34 13.89 -8.93 -7.67
CA VAL A 34 13.74 -9.66 -8.94
C VAL A 34 12.39 -9.33 -9.59
N GLY A 35 11.30 -9.30 -8.82
CA GLY A 35 9.98 -8.92 -9.31
C GLY A 35 9.95 -7.50 -9.90
N LEU A 36 10.55 -6.52 -9.21
CA LEU A 36 10.65 -5.16 -9.71
C LEU A 36 11.50 -5.05 -10.98
N LEU A 37 12.60 -5.80 -11.09
CA LEU A 37 13.40 -5.86 -12.31
C LEU A 37 12.60 -6.43 -13.49
N LEU A 38 11.83 -7.50 -13.26
CA LEU A 38 10.93 -8.05 -14.29
C LEU A 38 9.85 -7.06 -14.70
N CYS A 39 9.28 -6.31 -13.75
CA CYS A 39 8.35 -5.23 -14.05
C CYS A 39 8.98 -4.13 -14.91
N LEU A 40 10.23 -3.74 -14.64
CA LEU A 40 10.96 -2.76 -15.45
C LEU A 40 11.19 -3.26 -16.88
N ILE A 41 11.52 -4.54 -17.05
CA ILE A 41 11.63 -5.18 -18.38
C ILE A 41 10.27 -5.14 -19.08
N GLY A 42 9.18 -5.50 -18.39
CA GLY A 42 7.82 -5.44 -18.94
C GLY A 42 7.42 -4.02 -19.38
N ALA A 43 7.80 -3.00 -18.61
CA ALA A 43 7.51 -1.61 -18.92
C ALA A 43 8.14 -1.14 -20.25
N VAL A 44 9.33 -1.66 -20.61
CA VAL A 44 10.00 -1.31 -21.87
C VAL A 44 9.58 -2.20 -23.04
N THR A 45 9.24 -3.47 -22.81
CA THR A 45 8.85 -4.40 -23.87
C THR A 45 7.39 -4.23 -24.31
N SER A 46 6.47 -4.01 -23.36
CA SER A 46 5.03 -3.92 -23.63
C SER A 46 4.36 -2.91 -22.69
N PRO A 47 4.56 -1.60 -22.91
CA PRO A 47 4.10 -0.55 -21.97
C PRO A 47 2.59 -0.56 -21.73
N VAL A 48 1.79 -0.89 -22.74
CA VAL A 48 0.32 -0.97 -22.60
C VAL A 48 -0.09 -2.10 -21.64
N GLN A 49 0.42 -3.31 -21.85
CA GLN A 49 0.14 -4.46 -20.99
C GLN A 49 0.64 -4.21 -19.56
N PHE A 50 1.87 -3.68 -19.43
CA PHE A 50 2.44 -3.31 -18.15
C PHE A 50 1.54 -2.31 -17.39
N SER A 51 1.04 -1.27 -18.08
CA SER A 51 0.19 -0.25 -17.46
C SER A 51 -1.02 -0.87 -16.75
N PHE A 52 -1.78 -1.71 -17.46
CA PHE A 52 -2.98 -2.34 -16.91
C PHE A 52 -2.66 -3.35 -15.81
N SER A 53 -1.62 -4.18 -15.98
CA SER A 53 -1.19 -5.13 -14.96
C SER A 53 -0.68 -4.43 -13.69
N TRP A 54 0.04 -3.31 -13.84
CA TRP A 54 0.51 -2.50 -12.72
C TRP A 54 -0.65 -1.84 -11.97
N LEU A 55 -1.61 -1.26 -12.70
CA LEU A 55 -2.81 -0.66 -12.11
C LEU A 55 -3.60 -1.70 -11.29
N PHE A 56 -3.76 -2.91 -11.82
CA PHE A 56 -4.41 -4.02 -11.11
C PHE A 56 -3.67 -4.37 -9.82
N GLY A 57 -2.36 -4.60 -9.88
CA GLY A 57 -1.54 -4.92 -8.71
C GLY A 57 -1.59 -3.82 -7.65
N PHE A 58 -1.49 -2.55 -8.09
CA PHE A 58 -1.63 -1.39 -7.21
C PHE A 58 -2.96 -1.40 -6.46
N PHE A 59 -4.09 -1.53 -7.17
CA PHE A 59 -5.41 -1.52 -6.52
C PHE A 59 -5.64 -2.73 -5.61
N TYR A 60 -5.09 -3.89 -5.95
CA TYR A 60 -5.14 -5.06 -5.07
C TYR A 60 -4.51 -4.77 -3.71
N PHE A 61 -3.27 -4.26 -3.68
CA PHE A 61 -2.61 -3.94 -2.41
C PHE A 61 -3.19 -2.69 -1.74
N PHE A 62 -3.60 -1.69 -2.50
CA PHE A 62 -4.24 -0.49 -1.98
C PHE A 62 -5.52 -0.83 -1.22
N THR A 63 -6.43 -1.61 -1.82
CA THR A 63 -7.68 -2.03 -1.17
C THR A 63 -7.44 -2.90 0.06
N LEU A 64 -6.41 -3.75 0.05
CA LEU A 64 -6.00 -4.52 1.22
C LEU A 64 -5.59 -3.59 2.37
N CYS A 65 -4.71 -2.61 2.11
CA CYS A 65 -4.25 -1.69 3.16
C CYS A 65 -5.38 -0.76 3.65
N CYS A 66 -6.23 -0.26 2.75
CA CYS A 66 -7.43 0.49 3.11
C CYS A 66 -8.40 -0.34 3.96
N GLY A 67 -8.57 -1.63 3.66
CA GLY A 67 -9.36 -2.55 4.47
C GLY A 67 -8.80 -2.71 5.88
N CYS A 68 -7.48 -2.84 6.03
CA CYS A 68 -6.82 -2.89 7.33
C CYS A 68 -6.98 -1.57 8.11
N LEU A 69 -6.86 -0.43 7.44
CA LEU A 69 -7.09 0.88 8.05
C LEU A 69 -8.54 1.03 8.52
N PHE A 70 -9.51 0.64 7.69
CA PHE A 70 -10.92 0.63 8.02
C PHE A 70 -11.20 -0.20 9.29
N TRP A 71 -10.71 -1.44 9.35
CA TRP A 71 -10.90 -2.30 10.52
C TRP A 71 -10.22 -1.74 11.77
N THR A 72 -9.05 -1.10 11.61
CA THR A 72 -8.38 -0.43 12.72
C THR A 72 -9.28 0.66 13.31
N ILE A 73 -9.85 1.53 12.46
CA ILE A 73 -10.79 2.58 12.88
C ILE A 73 -12.03 1.96 13.59
N VAL A 74 -12.62 0.91 13.02
CA VAL A 74 -13.79 0.24 13.61
C VAL A 74 -13.49 -0.34 14.99
N HIS A 75 -12.33 -0.98 15.18
CA HIS A 75 -11.94 -1.53 16.47
C HIS A 75 -11.72 -0.46 17.54
N HIS A 76 -11.24 0.73 17.15
CA HIS A 76 -11.14 1.87 18.06
C HIS A 76 -12.51 2.52 18.33
N ALA A 77 -13.37 2.65 17.32
CA ALA A 77 -14.67 3.28 17.48
C ALA A 77 -15.66 2.47 18.33
N THR A 78 -15.48 1.15 18.39
CA THR A 78 -16.37 0.23 19.12
C THR A 78 -15.78 -0.25 20.46
N ASP A 79 -14.58 0.23 20.84
CA ASP A 79 -13.85 -0.22 22.03
C ASP A 79 -13.76 -1.75 22.14
N ALA A 80 -13.50 -2.42 21.02
CA ALA A 80 -13.51 -3.88 20.93
C ALA A 80 -12.30 -4.52 21.63
N GLU A 81 -12.51 -5.06 22.84
CA GLU A 81 -11.47 -5.70 23.67
C GLU A 81 -10.92 -7.03 23.10
N TRP A 82 -11.70 -7.75 22.29
CA TRP A 82 -11.27 -9.04 21.70
C TRP A 82 -10.27 -8.89 20.55
N SER A 83 -10.05 -7.66 20.06
CA SER A 83 -9.23 -7.38 18.87
C SER A 83 -7.74 -7.11 19.17
N VAL A 84 -7.30 -7.19 20.43
CA VAL A 84 -5.98 -6.72 20.88
C VAL A 84 -4.81 -7.33 20.10
N VAL A 85 -4.89 -8.62 19.74
CA VAL A 85 -3.83 -9.30 18.98
C VAL A 85 -3.85 -8.93 17.49
N VAL A 86 -5.03 -8.81 16.90
CA VAL A 86 -5.19 -8.55 15.46
C VAL A 86 -4.92 -7.08 15.12
N ARG A 87 -5.24 -6.17 16.05
CA ARG A 87 -5.15 -4.72 15.84
C ARG A 87 -3.74 -4.28 15.44
N ARG A 88 -2.71 -4.75 16.14
CA ARG A 88 -1.31 -4.40 15.83
C ARG A 88 -0.89 -4.85 14.42
N GLN A 89 -1.40 -5.97 13.95
CA GLN A 89 -1.10 -6.46 12.59
C GLN A 89 -1.83 -5.65 11.52
N LEU A 90 -3.08 -5.26 11.79
CA LEU A 90 -3.83 -4.37 10.88
C LEU A 90 -3.20 -2.97 10.82
N GLU A 91 -2.74 -2.43 11.94
CA GLU A 91 -1.99 -1.17 11.99
C GLU A 91 -0.69 -1.25 11.15
N ASN A 92 0.09 -2.32 11.33
CA ASN A 92 1.32 -2.54 10.56
C ASN A 92 1.06 -2.62 9.05
N ILE A 93 -0.01 -3.30 8.63
CA ILE A 93 -0.39 -3.39 7.22
C ILE A 93 -0.94 -2.06 6.71
N ALA A 94 -1.76 -1.36 7.50
CA ALA A 94 -2.30 -0.05 7.15
C ALA A 94 -1.20 1.00 6.91
N LEU A 95 -0.09 0.95 7.67
CA LEU A 95 1.08 1.81 7.46
C LEU A 95 1.74 1.61 6.10
N LEU A 96 1.55 0.45 5.45
CA LEU A 96 2.04 0.23 4.08
C LEU A 96 1.33 1.12 3.05
N LEU A 97 0.21 1.79 3.38
CA LEU A 97 -0.37 2.84 2.52
C LEU A 97 0.64 3.93 2.20
N CYS A 98 1.47 4.32 3.17
CA CYS A 98 2.53 5.31 2.96
C CYS A 98 3.58 4.80 1.96
N ALA A 99 3.93 3.51 2.02
CA ALA A 99 4.87 2.90 1.07
C ALA A 99 4.24 2.76 -0.33
N LEU A 100 2.96 2.40 -0.41
CA LEU A 100 2.21 2.28 -1.67
C LEU A 100 2.15 3.58 -2.47
N PHE A 101 2.24 4.73 -1.79
CA PHE A 101 2.27 6.04 -2.44
C PHE A 101 3.38 6.17 -3.50
N ILE A 102 4.55 5.56 -3.27
CA ILE A 102 5.65 5.56 -4.23
C ILE A 102 5.27 4.80 -5.51
N PHE A 103 4.45 3.75 -5.39
CA PHE A 103 4.01 2.92 -6.51
C PHE A 103 2.93 3.57 -7.39
N VAL A 104 2.46 4.78 -7.03
CA VAL A 104 1.62 5.63 -7.88
C VAL A 104 2.41 6.21 -9.05
N ILE A 105 3.74 6.35 -8.93
CA ILE A 105 4.59 7.00 -9.94
C ILE A 105 4.41 6.37 -11.34
N PRO A 106 4.50 5.05 -11.55
CA PRO A 106 4.29 4.46 -12.87
C PRO A 106 2.89 4.72 -13.43
N ILE A 107 1.85 4.78 -12.59
CA ILE A 107 0.48 5.09 -13.02
C ILE A 107 0.40 6.51 -13.61
N LEU A 108 1.07 7.48 -13.00
CA LEU A 108 1.11 8.87 -13.47
C LEU A 108 1.93 9.02 -14.76
N VAL A 109 3.02 8.26 -14.89
CA VAL A 109 3.88 8.27 -16.08
C VAL A 109 3.14 7.64 -17.28
N LEU A 110 2.52 6.46 -17.09
CA LEU A 110 1.83 5.71 -18.15
C LEU A 110 0.34 6.07 -18.29
N ARG A 111 -0.10 7.21 -17.72
CA ARG A 111 -1.50 7.65 -17.68
C ARG A 111 -2.22 7.64 -19.03
N HIS A 112 -1.53 7.95 -20.12
CA HIS A 112 -2.10 8.00 -21.47
C HIS A 112 -2.49 6.63 -22.03
N HIS A 113 -1.90 5.54 -21.51
CA HIS A 113 -2.31 4.18 -21.85
C HIS A 113 -3.50 3.71 -21.00
N LEU A 114 -3.62 4.23 -19.78
CA LEU A 114 -4.65 3.83 -18.82
C LEU A 114 -5.97 4.58 -19.00
N PHE A 115 -5.87 5.88 -19.28
CA PHE A 115 -6.99 6.80 -19.24
C PHE A 115 -7.24 7.36 -20.63
N GLU A 116 -8.12 6.70 -21.38
CA GLU A 116 -8.45 7.08 -22.76
C GLU A 116 -8.94 8.54 -22.87
N TRP A 117 -9.64 9.03 -21.84
CA TRP A 117 -10.12 10.41 -21.78
C TRP A 117 -9.01 11.47 -21.85
N MET A 118 -7.75 11.12 -21.55
CA MET A 118 -6.60 12.02 -21.66
C MET A 118 -6.13 12.21 -23.11
N ASN A 119 -6.49 11.30 -24.02
CA ASN A 119 -6.08 11.35 -25.43
C ASN A 119 -7.13 12.04 -26.32
N ILE A 120 -8.36 12.23 -25.83
CA ILE A 120 -9.48 12.77 -26.60
C ILE A 120 -9.56 14.30 -26.45
N ALA A 121 -9.32 15.01 -27.55
CA ALA A 121 -9.33 16.46 -27.60
C ALA A 121 -10.74 17.07 -27.39
N PRO A 122 -10.81 18.35 -26.97
CA PRO A 122 -11.84 19.32 -27.31
C PRO A 122 -12.98 18.91 -28.23
N GLY A 123 -14.23 18.65 -27.80
CA GLY A 123 -15.35 18.62 -28.76
C GLY A 123 -15.51 17.36 -29.62
N GLN A 124 -14.69 16.33 -29.42
CA GLN A 124 -14.86 15.04 -30.12
C GLN A 124 -15.94 14.15 -29.50
N ASN A 125 -16.28 14.36 -28.23
CA ASN A 125 -17.25 13.54 -27.51
C ASN A 125 -18.00 14.38 -26.47
N ALA A 126 -19.29 14.64 -26.73
CA ALA A 126 -20.15 15.45 -25.88
C ALA A 126 -20.25 14.93 -24.43
N THR A 127 -20.24 13.61 -24.23
CA THR A 127 -20.29 12.99 -22.90
C THR A 127 -19.02 13.29 -22.11
N LEU A 128 -17.85 13.25 -22.75
CA LEU A 128 -16.58 13.58 -22.13
C LEU A 128 -16.48 15.09 -21.87
N ASP A 129 -16.96 15.91 -22.81
CA ASP A 129 -16.99 17.37 -22.68
C ASP A 129 -17.74 17.82 -21.43
N SER A 130 -18.90 17.21 -21.15
CA SER A 130 -19.69 17.49 -19.94
C SER A 130 -18.94 17.19 -18.62
N LYS A 131 -17.92 16.33 -18.66
CA LYS A 131 -17.13 15.88 -17.49
C LYS A 131 -15.75 16.52 -17.41
N ARG A 132 -15.36 17.40 -18.34
CA ARG A 132 -13.99 17.97 -18.40
C ARG A 132 -13.57 18.74 -17.16
N GLN A 133 -14.51 19.33 -16.42
CA GLN A 133 -14.22 19.96 -15.13
C GLN A 133 -13.67 18.96 -14.11
N TYR A 134 -14.11 17.69 -14.17
CA TYR A 134 -13.64 16.61 -13.30
C TYR A 134 -12.52 15.76 -13.94
N LEU A 135 -12.63 15.51 -15.24
CA LEU A 135 -11.71 14.71 -16.06
C LEU A 135 -10.72 15.62 -16.81
N ASN A 136 -9.86 16.29 -16.05
CA ASN A 136 -8.70 17.01 -16.57
C ASN A 136 -7.45 16.65 -15.78
N TRP A 137 -6.28 16.82 -16.40
CA TRP A 137 -5.00 16.45 -15.80
C TRP A 137 -4.71 17.14 -14.45
N PRO A 138 -4.75 18.49 -14.33
CA PRO A 138 -4.39 19.14 -13.07
C PRO A 138 -5.35 18.78 -11.92
N PHE A 139 -6.65 18.65 -12.19
CA PHE A 139 -7.63 18.27 -11.17
C PHE A 139 -7.55 16.79 -10.81
N PHE A 140 -7.24 15.90 -11.77
CA PHE A 140 -6.95 14.49 -11.48
C PHE A 140 -5.75 14.36 -10.54
N LEU A 141 -4.67 15.11 -10.81
CA LEU A 141 -3.50 15.11 -9.95
C LEU A 141 -3.84 15.65 -8.56
N PHE A 142 -4.52 16.81 -8.48
CA PHE A 142 -4.95 17.36 -7.21
C PHE A 142 -5.74 16.35 -6.34
N ARG A 143 -6.73 15.66 -6.93
CA ARG A 143 -7.53 14.65 -6.23
C ARG A 143 -6.75 13.38 -5.86
N ALA A 144 -5.67 13.06 -6.55
CA ALA A 144 -4.86 11.88 -6.24
C ALA A 144 -3.94 12.12 -5.03
N PHE A 145 -3.61 13.37 -4.73
CA PHE A 145 -2.67 13.76 -3.67
C PHE A 145 -3.35 14.37 -2.44
N LEU A 146 -4.59 14.86 -2.57
CA LEU A 146 -5.44 15.30 -1.46
C LEU A 146 -6.04 14.08 -0.72
#